data_AF-A0A950ND64-F1
#
_entry.id   AF-A0A950ND64-F1
#
_cell.length_a   1.000
_cell.length_b   1.000
_cell.length_c   1.000
_cell.angle_alpha   90.00
_cell.angle_beta   90.00
_cell.angle_gamma   90.00
#
_symmetry.space_group_name_H-M   'P 1'
#
loop_
_entity.id
_entity.type
_entity.pdbx_description
1 polymer ?
#
loop_
_entity_poly.entity_id
_entity_poly.type
_entity_poly.pdbx_seq_one_letter_code
_entity_poly.pdbx_strand_id
1 'polypeptide(L)'
;MAITQTSKSEAKGKFFLGCFFSVFMLFGLGMSAAFLWPIVNILQAGNWRQTPCTILTSKVERHSGSKGGSTYSIAVTYEYFVDEQRHVGARYKFMSGSSSGYDGKKAIVDRLSPGTQTYCYVNRRDPDDSVIERGFTADILLGGIPLIFAVIGAAGFYGVFVHKKKLPKPGVVPGLPVAAPPKGGAPLKSSGSPFLRLGCSLFFALFWNAIVSVFVAQCVSGWSSGRGDGCMTAFLVPSVLVGLGVLVLVVYYFLAMFNPRPSLKLGVSTLALGDTVEVEWTT
;
A
#
# COMPACT_ATOMS: atom_id res chain seq x y z
N MET A 1 -32.40 -16.52 21.72
CA MET A 1 -31.85 -15.16 21.49
C MET A 1 -30.33 -15.11 21.24
N ALA A 2 -29.51 -16.07 21.70
CA ALA A 2 -28.05 -16.01 21.55
C ALA A 2 -27.52 -16.19 20.10
N ILE A 3 -28.15 -17.05 19.29
CA ILE A 3 -27.71 -17.36 17.91
C ILE A 3 -27.81 -16.14 16.96
N THR A 4 -28.79 -15.27 17.22
CA THR A 4 -29.02 -14.06 16.41
C THR A 4 -27.97 -12.97 16.67
N GLN A 5 -27.36 -12.94 17.86
CA GLN A 5 -26.33 -11.94 18.20
C GLN A 5 -24.95 -12.30 17.63
N THR A 6 -24.57 -13.58 17.64
CA THR A 6 -23.32 -14.06 17.04
C THR A 6 -23.30 -13.83 15.52
N SER A 7 -24.41 -14.11 14.83
CA SER A 7 -24.57 -13.83 13.40
C SER A 7 -24.38 -12.36 13.03
N LYS A 8 -24.99 -11.44 13.81
CA LYS A 8 -24.84 -9.99 13.59
C LYS A 8 -23.41 -9.48 13.88
N SER A 9 -22.75 -10.01 14.90
CA SER A 9 -21.36 -9.67 15.24
C SER A 9 -20.39 -10.09 14.12
N GLU A 10 -20.56 -11.30 13.58
CA GLU A 10 -19.71 -11.82 12.51
C GLU A 10 -19.92 -11.05 11.19
N ALA A 11 -21.15 -10.69 10.87
CA ALA A 11 -21.48 -9.87 9.71
C ALA A 11 -20.89 -8.46 9.79
N LYS A 12 -20.97 -7.82 10.97
CA LYS A 12 -20.32 -6.52 11.22
C LYS A 12 -18.79 -6.62 11.08
N GLY A 13 -18.17 -7.67 11.64
CA GLY A 13 -16.73 -7.90 11.53
C GLY A 13 -16.26 -8.06 10.08
N LYS A 14 -16.98 -8.84 9.27
CA LYS A 14 -16.72 -9.01 7.82
C LYS A 14 -16.89 -7.70 7.06
N PHE A 15 -17.92 -6.92 7.37
CA PHE A 15 -18.14 -5.60 6.75
C PHE A 15 -16.98 -4.64 7.03
N PHE A 16 -16.55 -4.48 8.28
CA PHE A 16 -15.43 -3.60 8.63
C PHE A 16 -14.10 -4.04 8.01
N LEU A 17 -13.81 -5.35 8.04
CA LEU A 17 -12.60 -5.89 7.42
C LEU A 17 -12.62 -5.74 5.89
N GLY A 18 -13.81 -5.88 5.30
CA GLY A 18 -14.05 -5.62 3.89
C GLY A 18 -13.84 -4.17 3.48
N CYS A 19 -14.41 -3.22 4.23
CA CYS A 19 -14.18 -1.79 4.03
C CYS A 19 -12.68 -1.46 4.14
N PHE A 20 -12.00 -2.03 5.13
CA PHE A 20 -10.54 -1.88 5.29
C PHE A 20 -9.79 -2.31 4.02
N PHE A 21 -10.00 -3.53 3.51
CA PHE A 21 -9.34 -3.98 2.29
C PHE A 21 -9.74 -3.19 1.04
N SER A 22 -10.97 -2.68 0.97
CA SER A 22 -11.44 -1.85 -0.14
C SER A 22 -10.70 -0.51 -0.22
N VAL A 23 -10.36 0.10 0.92
CA VAL A 23 -9.54 1.32 0.96
C VAL A 23 -8.14 1.05 0.40
N PHE A 24 -7.51 -0.07 0.75
CA PHE A 24 -6.21 -0.48 0.20
C PHE A 24 -6.28 -0.75 -1.30
N MET A 25 -7.35 -1.39 -1.76
CA MET A 25 -7.58 -1.68 -3.17
C MET A 25 -7.74 -0.40 -3.98
N LEU A 26 -8.57 0.54 -3.52
CA LEU A 26 -8.79 1.83 -4.17
C LEU A 26 -7.52 2.71 -4.12
N PHE A 27 -6.79 2.70 -3.01
CA PHE A 27 -5.50 3.38 -2.87
C PHE A 27 -4.47 2.85 -3.88
N GLY A 28 -4.30 1.53 -3.91
CA GLY A 28 -3.39 0.87 -4.85
C GLY A 28 -3.77 1.16 -6.29
N LEU A 29 -5.06 1.02 -6.66
CA LEU A 29 -5.54 1.30 -8.01
C LEU A 29 -5.38 2.77 -8.42
N GLY A 30 -5.70 3.71 -7.53
CA GLY A 30 -5.58 5.15 -7.82
C GLY A 30 -4.13 5.59 -8.02
N MET A 31 -3.23 5.14 -7.13
CA MET A 31 -1.79 5.40 -7.29
C MET A 31 -1.22 4.68 -8.51
N SER A 32 -1.62 3.42 -8.75
CA SER A 32 -1.23 2.70 -9.96
C SER A 32 -1.71 3.45 -11.20
N ALA A 33 -2.93 3.98 -11.26
CA ALA A 33 -3.40 4.75 -12.42
C ALA A 33 -2.53 6.00 -12.70
N ALA A 34 -2.14 6.74 -11.66
CA ALA A 34 -1.24 7.89 -11.79
C ALA A 34 0.18 7.50 -12.25
N PHE A 35 0.68 6.33 -11.81
CA PHE A 35 1.99 5.79 -12.21
C PHE A 35 1.97 5.00 -13.53
N LEU A 36 0.80 4.52 -13.97
CA LEU A 36 0.61 3.79 -15.23
C LEU A 36 0.55 4.74 -16.43
N TRP A 37 0.16 6.01 -16.23
CA TRP A 37 0.17 7.03 -17.30
C TRP A 37 1.57 7.21 -17.94
N PRO A 38 2.68 7.33 -17.17
CA PRO A 38 4.04 7.23 -17.71
C PRO A 38 4.37 5.90 -18.38
N ILE A 39 3.84 4.77 -17.90
CA ILE A 39 4.14 3.44 -18.44
C ILE A 39 3.53 3.24 -19.83
N VAL A 40 2.34 3.80 -20.10
CA VAL A 40 1.78 3.83 -21.47
C VAL A 40 2.72 4.56 -22.42
N ASN A 41 3.28 5.69 -22.00
CA ASN A 41 4.24 6.45 -22.80
C ASN A 41 5.58 5.70 -22.97
N ILE A 42 6.05 4.99 -21.95
CA ILE A 42 7.27 4.13 -22.02
C ILE A 42 7.06 2.95 -22.98
N LEU A 43 5.90 2.29 -22.93
CA LEU A 43 5.55 1.20 -23.84
C LEU A 43 5.41 1.69 -25.29
N GLN A 44 4.92 2.91 -25.49
CA GLN A 44 4.90 3.56 -26.81
C GLN A 44 6.31 3.99 -27.28
N ALA A 45 7.21 4.32 -26.35
CA ALA A 45 8.59 4.72 -26.63
C ALA A 45 9.52 3.59 -27.09
N GLY A 46 9.08 2.33 -26.98
CA GLY A 46 9.82 1.18 -27.50
C GLY A 46 10.13 1.28 -28.99
N ASN A 47 9.25 1.92 -29.77
CA ASN A 47 9.35 2.06 -31.22
C ASN A 47 9.69 3.48 -31.69
N TRP A 48 10.09 4.37 -30.79
CA TRP A 48 10.45 5.75 -31.17
C TRP A 48 11.73 5.78 -31.99
N ARG A 49 11.77 6.71 -32.96
CA ARG A 49 12.89 6.80 -33.91
C ARG A 49 14.09 7.43 -33.21
N GLN A 50 15.23 6.76 -33.31
CA GLN A 50 16.51 7.30 -32.90
C GLN A 50 16.91 8.44 -33.86
N THR A 51 17.06 9.64 -33.32
CA THR A 51 17.33 10.87 -34.07
C THR A 51 18.57 11.56 -33.48
N PRO A 52 19.56 11.95 -34.31
CA PRO A 52 20.69 12.73 -33.83
C PRO A 52 20.23 14.03 -33.17
N CYS A 53 20.77 14.35 -32.01
CA CYS A 53 20.48 15.58 -31.29
C CYS A 53 21.75 16.20 -30.72
N THR A 54 21.71 17.52 -30.55
CA THR A 54 22.81 18.29 -29.96
C THR A 54 22.36 18.81 -28.59
N ILE A 55 23.18 18.56 -27.56
CA ILE A 55 22.89 19.08 -26.23
C ILE A 55 23.11 20.60 -26.21
N LEU A 56 22.09 21.34 -25.82
CA LEU A 56 22.13 22.79 -25.66
C LEU A 56 22.58 23.18 -24.25
N THR A 57 21.93 22.61 -23.23
CA THR A 57 22.26 22.85 -21.82
C THR A 57 22.15 21.55 -21.04
N SER A 58 22.98 21.41 -20.00
CA SER A 58 22.97 20.25 -19.11
C SER A 58 23.51 20.68 -17.76
N LYS A 59 22.71 20.50 -16.69
CA LYS A 59 23.08 20.89 -15.34
C LYS A 59 22.42 19.97 -14.30
N VAL A 60 23.08 19.83 -13.16
CA VAL A 60 22.47 19.21 -11.98
C VAL A 60 21.73 20.30 -11.20
N GLU A 61 20.42 20.17 -11.08
CA GLU A 61 19.63 21.04 -10.23
C GLU A 61 19.58 20.47 -8.82
N ARG A 62 19.75 21.35 -7.83
CA ARG A 62 19.69 21.02 -6.42
C ARG A 62 18.37 21.51 -5.85
N HIS A 63 17.65 20.61 -5.19
CA HIS A 63 16.45 20.89 -4.42
C HIS A 63 16.79 20.72 -2.94
N SER A 64 16.84 21.81 -2.21
CA SER A 64 17.07 21.80 -0.76
C SER A 64 15.81 21.33 -0.03
N GLY A 65 15.96 20.33 0.82
CA GLY A 65 14.95 19.93 1.79
C GLY A 65 15.07 20.74 3.07
N SER A 66 13.94 21.04 3.69
CA SER A 66 13.83 21.83 4.93
C SER A 66 14.49 21.19 6.17
N LYS A 67 14.96 19.95 6.08
CA LYS A 67 15.70 19.22 7.13
C LYS A 67 17.18 18.95 6.77
N GLY A 68 17.80 19.82 5.96
CA GLY A 68 19.24 19.76 5.65
C GLY A 68 19.66 18.75 4.57
N GLY A 69 18.76 17.85 4.15
CA GLY A 69 19.00 16.96 3.01
C GLY A 69 18.87 17.70 1.66
N SER A 70 19.74 17.41 0.69
CA SER A 70 19.62 17.91 -0.68
C SER A 70 19.29 16.78 -1.63
N THR A 71 18.32 16.99 -2.50
CA THR A 71 18.03 16.08 -3.61
C THR A 71 18.44 16.74 -4.92
N TYR A 72 18.77 15.93 -5.90
CA TYR A 72 19.34 16.40 -7.15
C TYR A 72 18.54 15.87 -8.34
N SER A 73 18.35 16.68 -9.37
CA SER A 73 17.71 16.31 -10.64
C SER A 73 18.59 16.70 -11.82
N ILE A 74 18.42 16.03 -12.96
CA ILE A 74 19.13 16.35 -14.20
C ILE A 74 18.22 17.27 -15.01
N ALA A 75 18.68 18.48 -15.30
CA ALA A 75 18.02 19.40 -16.23
C ALA A 75 18.87 19.45 -17.50
N VAL A 76 18.31 18.96 -18.61
CA VAL A 76 18.96 18.91 -19.92
C VAL A 76 18.03 19.46 -20.96
N THR A 77 18.56 20.25 -21.89
CA THR A 77 17.85 20.68 -23.10
C THR A 77 18.68 20.33 -24.31
N TYR A 78 18.03 19.88 -25.38
CA TYR A 78 18.69 19.45 -26.59
C TYR A 78 17.85 19.81 -27.81
N GLU A 79 18.50 20.03 -28.93
CA GLU A 79 17.84 20.28 -30.20
C GLU A 79 17.96 19.07 -31.12
N TYR A 80 16.94 18.87 -31.94
CA TYR A 80 16.88 17.84 -32.96
C TYR A 80 16.02 18.33 -34.12
N PHE A 81 16.11 17.62 -35.24
CA PHE A 81 15.38 17.95 -36.45
C PHE A 81 14.48 16.78 -36.86
N VAL A 82 13.21 17.10 -37.12
CA VAL A 82 12.21 16.17 -37.69
C VAL A 82 11.66 16.83 -38.93
N ASP A 83 11.75 16.15 -40.08
CA ASP A 83 11.26 16.67 -41.37
C ASP A 83 11.78 18.10 -41.66
N GLU A 84 13.08 18.32 -41.40
CA GLU A 84 13.79 19.61 -41.51
C GLU A 84 13.32 20.74 -40.57
N GLN A 85 12.34 20.48 -39.70
CA GLN A 85 11.91 21.40 -38.66
C GLN A 85 12.71 21.20 -37.38
N ARG A 86 13.13 22.32 -36.78
CA ARG A 86 13.87 22.33 -35.52
C ARG A 86 12.92 22.16 -34.34
N HIS A 87 13.16 21.17 -33.50
CA HIS A 87 12.46 20.94 -32.23
C HIS A 87 13.44 20.98 -31.06
N VAL A 88 12.92 21.26 -29.86
CA VAL A 88 13.70 21.31 -28.63
C VAL A 88 13.07 20.39 -27.59
N GLY A 89 13.86 19.46 -27.10
CA GLY A 89 13.48 18.53 -26.03
C GLY A 89 14.10 18.96 -24.70
N ALA A 90 13.40 18.69 -23.60
CA ALA A 90 13.84 19.04 -22.24
C ALA A 90 13.88 17.85 -21.28
N ARG A 91 13.71 16.62 -21.79
CA ARG A 91 13.54 15.42 -20.96
C ARG A 91 14.72 14.47 -21.12
N TYR A 92 15.42 14.20 -20.02
CA TYR A 92 16.44 13.15 -19.98
C TYR A 92 15.79 11.75 -20.01
N LYS A 93 14.75 11.52 -19.19
CA LYS A 93 14.00 10.25 -19.08
C LYS A 93 12.53 10.50 -18.74
N PHE A 94 11.67 9.50 -18.95
CA PHE A 94 10.21 9.61 -18.71
C PHE A 94 9.84 9.89 -17.26
N MET A 95 10.46 9.16 -16.32
CA MET A 95 10.29 9.39 -14.88
C MET A 95 11.54 10.09 -14.33
N SER A 96 11.41 11.39 -14.08
CA SER A 96 12.45 12.19 -13.44
C SER A 96 12.15 12.30 -11.94
N GLY A 97 12.99 11.69 -11.10
CA GLY A 97 12.94 11.80 -9.65
C GLY A 97 14.19 12.49 -9.10
N SER A 98 13.99 13.33 -8.07
CA SER A 98 15.11 13.91 -7.32
C SER A 98 15.62 12.89 -6.30
N SER A 99 16.93 12.63 -6.29
CA SER A 99 17.56 11.68 -5.36
C SER A 99 18.81 12.26 -4.73
N SER A 100 19.27 11.70 -3.62
CA SER A 100 20.43 12.19 -2.85
C SER A 100 21.78 11.97 -3.55
N GLY A 101 21.84 11.10 -4.57
CA GLY A 101 23.07 10.80 -5.30
C GLY A 101 23.46 11.92 -6.28
N TYR A 102 24.33 12.83 -5.83
CA TYR A 102 24.89 13.90 -6.67
C TYR A 102 25.87 13.36 -7.72
N ASP A 103 26.83 12.53 -7.31
CA ASP A 103 27.95 12.10 -8.16
C ASP A 103 27.48 11.36 -9.42
N GLY A 104 26.47 10.50 -9.29
CA GLY A 104 25.88 9.80 -10.43
C GLY A 104 25.22 10.74 -11.44
N LYS A 105 24.55 11.80 -10.97
CA LYS A 105 23.92 12.80 -11.86
C LYS A 105 24.93 13.73 -12.48
N LYS A 106 25.98 14.08 -11.71
CA LYS A 106 27.10 14.87 -12.21
C LYS A 106 27.81 14.13 -13.34
N ALA A 107 28.10 12.84 -13.18
CA ALA A 107 28.71 12.02 -14.24
C ALA A 107 27.87 11.97 -15.53
N ILE A 108 26.53 11.97 -15.43
CA ILE A 108 25.64 12.06 -16.59
C ILE A 108 25.72 13.44 -17.25
N VAL A 109 25.66 14.51 -16.46
CA VAL A 109 25.76 15.89 -16.95
C VAL A 109 27.11 16.15 -17.61
N ASP A 110 28.20 15.63 -17.03
CA ASP A 110 29.56 15.77 -17.57
C ASP A 110 29.68 15.05 -18.94
N ARG A 111 29.02 13.89 -19.11
CA ARG A 111 28.94 13.18 -20.40
C ARG A 111 28.05 13.89 -21.42
N LEU A 112 27.00 14.56 -20.96
CA LEU A 112 26.07 15.34 -21.78
C LEU A 112 26.43 16.83 -21.70
N SER A 113 27.70 17.17 -21.89
CA SER A 113 28.11 18.56 -21.86
C SER A 113 27.53 19.34 -23.07
N PRO A 114 27.26 20.65 -22.93
CA PRO A 114 26.78 21.47 -24.04
C PRO A 114 27.64 21.32 -25.30
N GLY A 115 27.00 21.19 -26.47
CA GLY A 115 27.66 20.92 -27.74
C GLY A 115 27.92 19.44 -28.04
N THR A 116 27.70 18.54 -27.07
CA THR A 116 27.81 17.09 -27.32
C THR A 116 26.73 16.64 -28.29
N GLN A 117 27.13 15.91 -29.33
CA GLN A 117 26.22 15.20 -30.23
C GLN A 117 25.91 13.82 -29.66
N THR A 118 24.62 13.50 -29.55
CA THR A 118 24.13 12.21 -29.07
C THR A 118 22.86 11.83 -29.82
N TYR A 119 22.15 10.82 -29.32
CA TYR A 119 20.88 10.40 -29.87
C TYR A 119 19.75 10.65 -28.88
N CYS A 120 18.65 11.20 -29.39
CA CYS A 120 17.36 11.23 -28.71
C CYS A 120 16.38 10.29 -29.41
N TYR A 121 15.33 9.92 -28.70
CA TYR A 121 14.22 9.15 -29.21
C TYR A 121 13.02 10.08 -29.31
N VAL A 122 12.47 10.20 -30.53
CA VAL A 122 11.39 11.14 -30.84
C VAL A 122 10.12 10.38 -31.19
N ASN A 123 9.00 10.83 -30.65
CA ASN A 123 7.68 10.30 -30.97
C ASN A 123 7.26 10.76 -32.37
N ARG A 124 6.99 9.80 -33.27
CA ARG A 124 6.63 10.11 -34.66
C ARG A 124 5.22 10.69 -34.81
N ARG A 125 4.33 10.46 -33.83
CA ARG A 125 2.96 11.01 -33.83
C ARG A 125 2.88 12.40 -33.25
N ASP A 126 3.84 12.75 -32.40
CA ASP A 126 3.94 14.03 -31.73
C ASP A 126 5.43 14.42 -31.62
N PRO A 127 5.98 15.13 -32.63
CA PRO A 127 7.40 15.45 -32.70
C PRO A 127 7.94 16.27 -31.52
N ASP A 128 7.07 16.89 -30.71
CA ASP A 128 7.50 17.63 -29.53
C ASP A 128 7.78 16.71 -28.33
N ASP A 129 7.35 15.45 -28.37
CA ASP A 129 7.63 14.47 -27.33
C ASP A 129 8.91 13.67 -27.64
N SER A 130 9.94 13.91 -26.82
CA SER A 130 11.27 13.33 -26.99
C SER A 130 11.96 13.03 -25.66
N VAL A 131 12.83 12.01 -25.66
CA VAL A 131 13.66 11.63 -24.50
C VAL A 131 15.07 11.21 -24.92
N ILE A 132 16.08 11.42 -24.09
CA ILE A 132 17.45 10.89 -24.32
C ILE A 132 17.53 9.42 -23.93
N GLU A 133 17.00 9.06 -22.76
CA GLU A 133 17.05 7.71 -22.21
C GLU A 133 15.63 7.11 -22.12
N ARG A 134 15.40 6.06 -22.92
CA ARG A 134 14.12 5.33 -23.02
C ARG A 134 14.11 3.99 -22.26
N GLY A 135 15.21 3.64 -21.58
CA GLY A 135 15.42 2.32 -20.98
C GLY A 135 14.64 2.08 -19.67
N PHE A 136 14.57 0.81 -19.27
CA PHE A 136 14.03 0.43 -17.95
C PHE A 136 14.98 0.92 -16.85
N THR A 137 14.69 2.07 -16.26
CA THR A 137 15.43 2.60 -15.09
C THR A 137 14.89 2.03 -13.79
N ALA A 138 15.76 1.88 -12.77
CA ALA A 138 15.37 1.39 -11.43
C ALA A 138 14.20 2.18 -10.79
N ASP A 139 14.01 3.45 -11.16
CA ASP A 139 12.88 4.27 -10.72
C ASP A 139 11.51 3.70 -11.14
N ILE A 140 11.44 2.92 -12.23
CA ILE A 140 10.23 2.23 -12.68
C ILE A 140 9.86 1.09 -11.70
N LEU A 141 10.86 0.46 -11.06
CA LEU A 141 10.63 -0.58 -10.05
C LEU A 141 9.91 -0.02 -8.82
N LEU A 142 10.26 1.21 -8.41
CA LEU A 142 9.56 1.93 -7.34
C LEU A 142 8.11 2.26 -7.72
N GLY A 143 7.82 2.49 -9.00
CA GLY A 143 6.46 2.64 -9.54
C GLY A 143 5.59 1.39 -9.43
N GLY A 144 6.17 0.22 -9.17
CA GLY A 144 5.45 -1.04 -8.92
C GLY A 144 4.97 -1.22 -7.48
N ILE A 145 5.48 -0.45 -6.52
CA ILE A 145 5.10 -0.55 -5.10
C ILE A 145 3.58 -0.33 -4.90
N PRO A 146 2.93 0.67 -5.52
CA PRO A 146 1.48 0.83 -5.44
C PRO A 146 0.67 -0.39 -5.92
N LEU A 147 1.19 -1.13 -6.91
CA LEU A 147 0.54 -2.32 -7.45
C LEU A 147 0.45 -3.43 -6.40
N ILE A 148 1.47 -3.57 -5.54
CA ILE A 148 1.48 -4.54 -4.45
C ILE A 148 0.34 -4.23 -3.46
N PHE A 149 0.12 -2.96 -3.12
CA PHE A 149 -1.01 -2.57 -2.27
C PHE A 149 -2.36 -2.87 -2.93
N ALA A 150 -2.49 -2.66 -4.23
CA ALA A 150 -3.71 -3.02 -4.97
C ALA A 150 -4.00 -4.53 -4.91
N VAL A 151 -2.97 -5.35 -5.12
CA VAL A 151 -3.07 -6.82 -5.07
C VAL A 151 -3.44 -7.30 -3.67
N ILE A 152 -2.79 -6.77 -2.62
CA ILE A 152 -3.10 -7.12 -1.23
C ILE A 152 -4.54 -6.74 -0.88
N GLY A 153 -4.97 -5.53 -1.26
CA GLY A 153 -6.35 -5.07 -1.06
C GLY A 153 -7.37 -5.97 -1.76
N ALA A 154 -7.12 -6.31 -3.03
CA ALA A 154 -7.99 -7.19 -3.82
C ALA A 154 -8.07 -8.61 -3.25
N ALA A 155 -6.92 -9.19 -2.87
CA ALA A 155 -6.86 -10.54 -2.28
C ALA A 155 -7.58 -10.60 -0.92
N GLY A 156 -7.41 -9.60 -0.08
CA GLY A 156 -8.10 -9.49 1.20
C GLY A 156 -9.61 -9.33 1.02
N PHE A 157 -10.05 -8.46 0.11
CA PHE A 157 -11.47 -8.27 -0.22
C PHE A 157 -12.11 -9.57 -0.74
N TYR A 158 -11.43 -10.27 -1.66
CA TYR A 158 -11.86 -11.57 -2.17
C TYR A 158 -11.97 -12.62 -1.05
N GLY A 159 -10.99 -12.68 -0.15
CA GLY A 159 -10.98 -13.60 0.99
C GLY A 159 -12.13 -13.36 1.97
N VAL A 160 -12.56 -12.11 2.16
CA VAL A 160 -13.63 -11.74 3.10
C VAL A 160 -15.02 -12.00 2.53
N PHE A 161 -15.26 -11.63 1.26
CA PHE A 161 -16.61 -11.65 0.67
C PHE A 161 -16.86 -12.78 -0.31
N VAL A 162 -15.83 -13.28 -0.98
CA VAL A 162 -15.97 -14.26 -2.06
C VAL A 162 -15.59 -15.66 -1.60
N HIS A 163 -14.54 -15.80 -0.78
CA HIS A 163 -14.10 -17.11 -0.32
C HIS A 163 -15.01 -17.66 0.78
N LYS A 164 -15.94 -18.54 0.41
CA LYS A 164 -16.72 -19.32 1.37
C LYS A 164 -15.93 -20.54 1.83
N LYS A 165 -15.40 -20.52 3.06
CA LYS A 165 -14.89 -21.74 3.70
C LYS A 165 -16.04 -22.76 3.76
N LYS A 166 -15.87 -23.91 3.10
CA LYS A 166 -16.75 -25.06 3.31
C LYS A 166 -16.50 -25.54 4.74
N LEU A 167 -17.43 -25.25 5.65
CA LEU A 167 -17.42 -25.87 6.96
C LEU A 167 -17.62 -27.38 6.76
N PRO A 168 -16.81 -28.23 7.42
CA PRO A 168 -17.10 -29.66 7.46
C PRO A 168 -18.53 -29.82 7.97
N LYS A 169 -19.41 -30.44 7.17
CA LYS A 169 -20.73 -30.81 7.66
C LYS A 169 -20.51 -31.77 8.84
N PRO A 170 -21.11 -31.53 10.02
CA PRO A 170 -21.06 -32.51 11.09
C PRO A 170 -21.60 -33.83 10.54
N GLY A 171 -20.75 -34.86 10.50
CA GLY A 171 -21.16 -36.18 10.07
C GLY A 171 -22.09 -36.76 11.12
N VAL A 172 -23.40 -36.70 10.88
CA VAL A 172 -24.35 -37.50 11.65
C VAL A 172 -24.20 -38.92 11.13
N VAL A 173 -23.62 -39.81 11.94
CA VAL A 173 -23.56 -41.24 11.67
C VAL A 173 -24.81 -41.87 12.33
N PRO A 174 -25.81 -42.31 11.56
CA PRO A 174 -27.01 -42.92 12.14
C PRO A 174 -26.64 -44.26 12.81
N GLY A 175 -27.04 -44.46 14.07
CA GLY A 175 -26.97 -45.76 14.73
C GLY A 175 -25.82 -46.00 15.71
N LEU A 176 -24.98 -45.01 16.04
CA LEU A 176 -24.11 -45.15 17.22
C LEU A 176 -24.92 -44.93 18.51
N PRO A 177 -24.76 -45.79 19.54
CA PRO A 177 -25.28 -45.50 20.86
C PRO A 177 -24.66 -44.18 21.33
N VAL A 178 -25.49 -43.28 21.86
CA VAL A 178 -25.02 -42.05 22.50
C VAL A 178 -24.18 -42.49 23.70
N ALA A 179 -22.86 -42.51 23.52
CA ALA A 179 -21.94 -42.74 24.62
C ALA A 179 -22.27 -41.74 25.73
N ALA A 180 -22.40 -42.22 26.96
CA ALA A 180 -22.68 -41.36 28.11
C ALA A 180 -21.71 -40.16 28.08
N PRO A 181 -22.20 -38.93 28.28
CA PRO A 181 -21.35 -37.74 28.33
C PRO A 181 -20.14 -37.99 29.22
N PRO A 182 -18.90 -37.75 28.77
CA PRO A 182 -17.77 -37.80 29.68
C PRO A 182 -18.04 -36.81 30.83
N LYS A 183 -18.12 -37.34 32.05
CA LYS A 183 -18.23 -36.54 33.28
C LYS A 183 -16.93 -35.74 33.42
N GLY A 184 -16.99 -34.46 33.09
CA GLY A 184 -15.84 -33.56 33.13
C GLY A 184 -16.09 -32.35 32.24
N GLY A 185 -16.41 -31.22 32.86
CA GLY A 185 -16.56 -29.95 32.19
C GLY A 185 -15.30 -29.52 31.44
N ALA A 186 -15.43 -29.21 30.14
CA ALA A 186 -14.31 -28.67 29.37
C ALA A 186 -14.26 -27.14 29.55
N PRO A 187 -13.09 -26.55 29.87
CA PRO A 187 -12.95 -25.09 29.92
C PRO A 187 -13.15 -24.51 28.51
N LEU A 188 -14.04 -23.52 28.40
CA LEU A 188 -14.26 -22.82 27.13
C LEU A 188 -13.02 -21.95 26.82
N LYS A 189 -12.12 -22.47 25.99
CA LYS A 189 -10.90 -21.76 25.59
C LYS A 189 -11.28 -20.58 24.68
N SER A 190 -10.98 -19.36 25.12
CA SER A 190 -11.22 -18.17 24.31
C SER A 190 -10.49 -18.26 22.98
N SER A 191 -11.19 -18.00 21.87
CA SER A 191 -10.70 -18.23 20.49
C SER A 191 -9.55 -17.32 20.03
N GLY A 192 -8.95 -16.49 20.88
CA GLY A 192 -7.81 -15.63 20.47
C GLY A 192 -6.93 -15.18 21.63
N SER A 193 -5.61 -15.28 21.46
CA SER A 193 -4.64 -14.79 22.44
C SER A 193 -4.63 -13.25 22.45
N PRO A 194 -4.75 -12.60 23.62
CA PRO A 194 -4.65 -11.14 23.74
C PRO A 194 -3.28 -10.61 23.31
N PHE A 195 -2.20 -11.36 23.58
CA PHE A 195 -0.84 -10.99 23.22
C PHE A 195 -0.66 -11.02 21.72
N LEU A 196 -1.31 -11.97 21.04
CA LEU A 196 -1.34 -12.00 19.59
C LEU A 196 -2.10 -10.80 19.02
N ARG A 197 -3.25 -10.42 19.61
CA ARG A 197 -4.01 -9.23 19.18
C ARG A 197 -3.20 -7.94 19.34
N LEU A 198 -2.56 -7.77 20.50
CA LEU A 198 -1.70 -6.63 20.77
C LEU A 198 -0.49 -6.61 19.83
N GLY A 199 0.21 -7.73 19.69
CA GLY A 199 1.38 -7.86 18.82
C GLY A 199 1.06 -7.57 17.36
N CYS A 200 -0.02 -8.13 16.81
CA CYS A 200 -0.47 -7.85 15.45
C CYS A 200 -0.86 -6.37 15.28
N SER A 201 -1.57 -5.79 16.26
CA SER A 201 -1.98 -4.38 16.19
C SER A 201 -0.78 -3.44 16.26
N LEU A 202 0.21 -3.74 17.11
CA LEU A 202 1.43 -2.95 17.26
C LEU A 202 2.29 -3.02 15.99
N PHE A 203 2.50 -4.22 15.44
CA PHE A 203 3.21 -4.38 14.18
C PHE A 203 2.54 -3.58 13.06
N PHE A 204 1.22 -3.73 12.92
CA PHE A 204 0.48 -2.99 11.90
C PHE A 204 0.55 -1.47 12.12
N ALA A 205 0.46 -1.00 13.37
CA ALA A 205 0.59 0.42 13.71
C ALA A 205 1.94 0.98 13.26
N LEU A 206 3.04 0.30 13.62
CA LEU A 206 4.40 0.73 13.29
C LEU A 206 4.62 0.72 11.77
N PHE A 207 4.25 -0.39 11.11
CA PHE A 207 4.41 -0.55 9.67
C PHE A 207 3.60 0.49 8.89
N TRP A 208 2.31 0.65 9.20
CA TRP A 208 1.43 1.59 8.53
C TRP A 208 1.86 3.03 8.73
N ASN A 209 2.12 3.44 9.98
CA ASN A 209 2.54 4.80 10.27
C ASN A 209 3.94 5.11 9.71
N ALA A 210 4.84 4.13 9.63
CA ALA A 210 6.13 4.32 8.97
C ALA A 210 5.96 4.71 7.49
N ILE A 211 5.11 3.98 6.74
CA ILE A 211 4.82 4.28 5.33
C ILE A 211 4.14 5.65 5.20
N VAL A 212 3.07 5.88 5.95
CA VAL A 212 2.29 7.13 5.87
C VAL A 212 3.15 8.34 6.24
N SER A 213 4.07 8.21 7.21
CA SER A 213 4.92 9.32 7.67
C SER A 213 5.81 9.90 6.56
N VAL A 214 6.24 9.08 5.60
CA VAL A 214 7.05 9.54 4.47
C VAL A 214 6.25 10.51 3.59
N PHE A 215 5.01 10.12 3.24
CA PHE A 215 4.12 10.95 2.43
C PHE A 215 3.64 12.20 3.18
N VAL A 216 3.36 12.07 4.49
CA VAL A 216 3.04 13.23 5.34
C VAL A 216 4.21 14.20 5.39
N ALA A 217 5.44 13.72 5.55
CA ALA A 217 6.63 14.57 5.55
C ALA A 217 6.80 15.30 4.21
N GLN A 218 6.56 14.62 3.08
CA GLN A 218 6.57 15.25 1.75
C GLN A 218 5.47 16.31 1.62
N CYS A 219 4.24 15.98 2.03
CA CYS A 219 3.10 16.89 1.99
C CYS A 219 3.37 18.15 2.82
N VAL A 220 3.81 17.99 4.08
CA VAL A 220 4.18 19.09 4.97
C VAL A 220 5.30 19.93 4.38
N SER A 221 6.33 19.29 3.80
CA SER A 221 7.41 20.01 3.13
C SER A 221 6.89 20.85 1.95
N GLY A 222 5.99 20.30 1.13
CA GLY A 222 5.38 21.01 0.01
C GLY A 222 4.62 22.25 0.45
N TRP A 223 3.77 22.13 1.48
CA TRP A 223 3.06 23.28 2.07
C TRP A 223 4.01 24.31 2.67
N SER A 224 5.05 23.87 3.40
CA SER A 224 6.03 24.78 3.99
C SER A 224 6.84 25.57 2.97
N SER A 225 6.94 25.06 1.73
CA SER A 225 7.65 25.70 0.62
C SER A 225 6.72 26.46 -0.34
N GLY A 226 5.44 26.64 0.02
CA GLY A 226 4.44 27.33 -0.80
C GLY A 226 3.98 26.57 -2.06
N ARG A 227 4.34 25.28 -2.19
CA ARG A 227 3.94 24.39 -3.30
C ARG A 227 3.04 23.27 -2.77
N GLY A 228 2.08 23.64 -1.93
CA GLY A 228 1.14 22.69 -1.32
C GLY A 228 0.22 22.07 -2.37
N ASP A 229 0.10 20.74 -2.35
CA ASP A 229 -0.84 20.00 -3.19
C ASP A 229 -2.09 19.68 -2.36
N GLY A 230 -3.17 20.43 -2.60
CA GLY A 230 -4.45 20.22 -1.92
C GLY A 230 -5.07 18.85 -2.18
N CYS A 231 -4.88 18.29 -3.37
CA CYS A 231 -5.41 16.97 -3.73
C CYS A 231 -4.69 15.87 -2.94
N MET A 232 -3.35 15.90 -2.96
CA MET A 232 -2.53 14.97 -2.17
C MET A 232 -2.84 15.07 -0.68
N THR A 233 -3.09 16.29 -0.19
CA THR A 233 -3.41 16.53 1.23
C THR A 233 -4.74 15.93 1.62
N ALA A 234 -5.82 16.26 0.89
CA ALA A 234 -7.15 15.71 1.15
C ALA A 234 -7.15 14.18 1.08
N PHE A 235 -6.35 13.62 0.17
CA PHE A 235 -6.16 12.18 0.03
C PHE A 235 -5.38 11.54 1.19
N LEU A 236 -4.41 12.22 1.78
CA LEU A 236 -3.63 11.72 2.92
C LEU A 236 -4.42 11.70 4.23
N VAL A 237 -5.40 12.60 4.39
CA VAL A 237 -6.16 12.74 5.65
C VAL A 237 -6.78 11.43 6.13
N PRO A 238 -7.54 10.66 5.33
CA PRO A 238 -8.08 9.36 5.76
C PRO A 238 -7.00 8.37 6.21
N SER A 239 -5.86 8.30 5.51
CA SER A 239 -4.76 7.38 5.84
C SER A 239 -4.10 7.71 7.18
N VAL A 240 -3.97 9.00 7.49
CA VAL A 240 -3.50 9.48 8.80
C VAL A 240 -4.51 9.14 9.88
N LEU A 241 -5.81 9.34 9.64
CA LEU A 241 -6.86 8.96 10.60
C LEU A 241 -6.87 7.46 10.88
N VAL A 242 -6.65 6.60 9.88
CA VAL A 242 -6.46 5.16 10.08
C VAL A 242 -5.24 4.90 10.95
N GLY A 243 -4.10 5.55 10.68
CA GLY A 243 -2.88 5.39 11.48
C GLY A 243 -3.08 5.76 12.95
N LEU A 244 -3.75 6.88 13.21
CA LEU A 244 -4.11 7.33 14.56
C LEU A 244 -5.09 6.37 15.23
N GLY A 245 -6.12 5.91 14.52
CA GLY A 245 -7.09 4.94 15.04
C GLY A 245 -6.45 3.62 15.45
N VAL A 246 -5.47 3.13 14.69
CA VAL A 246 -4.72 1.91 15.04
C VAL A 246 -3.85 2.15 16.28
N LEU A 247 -3.23 3.32 16.43
CA LEU A 247 -2.49 3.65 17.65
C LEU A 247 -3.39 3.66 18.89
N VAL A 248 -4.60 4.20 18.77
CA VAL A 248 -5.62 4.14 19.83
C VAL A 248 -6.00 2.67 20.12
N LEU A 249 -6.16 1.82 19.09
CA LEU A 249 -6.43 0.40 19.28
C LEU A 249 -5.30 -0.34 20.00
N VAL A 250 -4.04 0.01 19.73
CA VAL A 250 -2.89 -0.55 20.46
C VAL A 250 -2.97 -0.22 21.94
N VAL A 251 -3.24 1.04 22.28
CA VAL A 251 -3.43 1.47 23.67
C VAL A 251 -4.62 0.73 24.30
N TYR A 252 -5.74 0.64 23.60
CA TYR A 252 -6.91 -0.10 24.06
C TYR A 252 -6.58 -1.58 24.34
N TYR A 253 -5.93 -2.28 23.42
CA TYR A 253 -5.61 -3.69 23.62
C TYR A 253 -4.57 -3.90 24.73
N PHE A 254 -3.64 -2.96 24.88
CA PHE A 254 -2.71 -2.96 25.99
C PHE A 254 -3.45 -2.86 27.33
N LEU A 255 -4.37 -1.90 27.47
CA LEU A 255 -5.21 -1.75 28.67
C LEU A 255 -6.10 -2.98 28.90
N ALA A 256 -6.69 -3.53 27.84
CA ALA A 256 -7.53 -4.73 27.91
C ALA A 256 -6.77 -6.00 28.34
N MET A 257 -5.44 -5.99 28.35
CA MET A 257 -4.67 -7.10 28.94
C MET A 257 -4.84 -7.19 30.45
N PHE A 258 -5.07 -6.05 31.12
CA PHE A 258 -5.26 -5.97 32.56
C PHE A 258 -6.69 -6.24 33.01
N ASN A 259 -7.64 -6.35 32.07
CA ASN A 259 -9.01 -6.69 32.41
C ASN A 259 -9.09 -8.14 32.92
N PRO A 260 -9.79 -8.37 34.06
CA PRO A 260 -10.01 -9.72 34.57
C PRO A 260 -10.77 -10.55 33.53
N ARG A 261 -10.36 -11.81 33.37
CA ARG A 261 -10.90 -12.68 32.33
C ARG A 261 -11.68 -13.81 32.96
N PRO A 262 -13.03 -13.71 33.01
CA PRO A 262 -13.83 -14.78 33.54
C PRO A 262 -13.61 -16.06 32.72
N SER A 263 -13.14 -17.10 33.40
CA SER A 263 -13.04 -18.44 32.85
C SER A 263 -14.39 -19.12 33.03
N LEU A 264 -15.02 -19.53 31.93
CA LEU A 264 -16.30 -20.24 31.94
C LEU A 264 -16.05 -21.75 31.86
N LYS A 265 -16.61 -22.48 32.82
CA LYS A 265 -16.64 -23.94 32.83
C LYS A 265 -18.09 -24.40 32.70
N LEU A 266 -18.32 -25.34 31.79
CA LEU A 266 -19.61 -26.01 31.66
C LEU A 266 -19.61 -27.25 32.55
N GLY A 267 -20.70 -27.51 33.30
CA GLY A 267 -20.81 -28.72 34.14
C GLY A 267 -20.80 -30.05 33.35
N VAL A 268 -21.15 -30.00 32.06
CA VAL A 268 -21.17 -31.15 31.15
C VAL A 268 -20.42 -30.87 29.84
N SER A 269 -19.85 -31.91 29.24
CA SER A 269 -19.04 -31.84 28.02
C SER A 269 -19.85 -32.01 26.71
N THR A 270 -21.09 -32.51 26.81
CA THR A 270 -22.01 -32.69 25.68
C THR A 270 -23.39 -32.16 26.04
N LEU A 271 -24.01 -31.41 25.12
CA LEU A 271 -25.33 -30.83 25.29
C LEU A 271 -26.29 -31.43 24.26
N ALA A 272 -27.41 -31.98 24.70
CA ALA A 272 -28.54 -32.32 23.84
C ALA A 272 -29.51 -31.13 23.71
N LEU A 273 -30.34 -31.16 22.66
CA LEU A 273 -31.33 -30.11 22.42
C LEU A 273 -32.40 -30.17 23.52
N GLY A 274 -32.49 -29.12 24.35
CA GLY A 274 -33.41 -29.05 25.49
C GLY A 274 -32.75 -29.22 26.85
N ASP A 275 -31.45 -29.56 26.92
CA ASP A 275 -30.73 -29.69 28.18
C ASP A 275 -30.53 -28.33 28.89
N THR A 276 -30.70 -28.34 30.21
CA THR A 276 -30.26 -27.25 31.09
C THR A 276 -28.85 -27.55 31.60
N VAL A 277 -27.92 -26.60 31.47
CA VAL A 277 -26.53 -26.74 31.94
C VAL A 277 -26.17 -25.66 32.94
N GLU A 278 -25.50 -26.06 34.02
CA GLU A 278 -24.88 -25.14 34.96
C GLU A 278 -23.58 -24.59 34.38
N VAL A 279 -23.43 -23.27 34.47
CA VAL A 279 -22.26 -22.52 34.01
C VAL A 279 -21.58 -21.93 35.23
N GLU A 280 -20.38 -22.41 35.52
CA GLU A 280 -19.53 -21.83 36.56
C GLU A 280 -18.59 -20.79 35.94
N TRP A 281 -18.42 -19.65 36.62
CA TRP A 281 -17.43 -18.65 36.23
C TRP A 281 -16.43 -18.37 37.37
N THR A 282 -15.18 -18.15 37.01
CA THR A 282 -14.13 -17.71 37.93
C THR A 282 -13.45 -16.47 37.35
N THR A 283 -13.36 -15.39 38.12
CA THR A 283 -12.78 -14.09 37.71
C THR A 283 -11.29 -14.00 37.94
#